data_AF-A0AAV1XAL7-F1
#
_entry.id   AF-A0AAV1XAL7-F1
#
_cell.length_a   1.000
_cell.length_b   1.000
_cell.length_c   1.000
_cell.angle_alpha   90.00
_cell.angle_beta   90.00
_cell.angle_gamma   90.00
#
_symmetry.space_group_name_H-M   'P 1'
#
loop_
_entity.id
_entity.type
_entity.pdbx_description
1 polymer ?
#
loop_
_entity_poly.entity_id
_entity_poly.type
_entity_poly.pdbx_seq_one_letter_code
_entity_poly.pdbx_strand_id
1 'polypeptide(L)'
;MLKATSFNLMRLDKKHHQRWVSIWFVCIWSIWVARNKIIFEHFGFNIEEVMFFIHLHSWNLLSARFSSFSYSFMEWVWNPSSCLFRSV
;
A
#
# COMPACT_ATOMS: atom_id res chain seq x y z
N MET A 1 2.59 33.96 6.83
CA MET A 1 2.75 33.14 5.60
C MET A 1 3.71 31.96 5.80
N LEU A 2 4.95 32.15 6.29
CA LEU A 2 5.96 31.07 6.44
C LEU A 2 5.57 29.90 7.38
N LYS A 3 4.83 30.15 8.48
CA LYS A 3 4.39 29.09 9.41
C LYS A 3 3.34 28.13 8.81
N ALA A 4 2.56 28.60 7.83
CA ALA A 4 1.57 27.75 7.17
C ALA A 4 2.25 26.72 6.25
N THR A 5 3.32 27.14 5.58
CA THR A 5 4.10 26.28 4.66
C THR A 5 4.82 25.16 5.41
N SER A 6 5.45 25.45 6.56
CA SER A 6 6.13 24.41 7.36
C SER A 6 5.17 23.40 7.97
N PHE A 7 4.01 23.86 8.44
CA PHE A 7 2.96 22.99 8.98
C PHE A 7 2.38 22.05 7.92
N ASN A 8 2.18 22.53 6.69
CA ASN A 8 1.72 21.71 5.57
C ASN A 8 2.75 20.65 5.15
N LEU A 9 4.04 20.99 5.18
CA LEU A 9 5.13 20.05 4.87
C LEU A 9 5.17 18.88 5.87
N MET A 10 5.09 19.17 7.18
CA MET A 10 5.03 18.13 8.22
C MET A 10 3.79 17.24 8.10
N ARG A 11 2.67 17.78 7.63
CA ARG A 11 1.43 17.02 7.44
C ARG A 11 1.48 16.12 6.20
N LEU A 12 2.18 16.53 5.13
CA LEU A 12 2.45 15.70 3.95
C LEU A 12 3.33 14.50 4.33
N ASP A 13 4.42 14.73 5.05
CA ASP A 13 5.35 13.68 5.48
C ASP A 13 4.64 12.59 6.32
N LYS A 14 3.78 13.01 7.26
CA LYS A 14 2.94 12.08 8.03
C LYS A 14 1.98 11.26 7.15
N LYS A 15 1.37 11.85 6.13
CA LYS A 15 0.46 11.13 5.22
C LYS A 15 1.21 10.12 4.37
N HIS A 16 2.37 10.49 3.81
CA HIS A 16 3.20 9.57 3.05
C HIS A 16 3.69 8.42 3.92
N HIS A 17 4.13 8.71 5.14
CA HIS A 17 4.51 7.69 6.12
C HIS A 17 3.36 6.70 6.39
N GLN A 18 2.14 7.19 6.64
CA GLN A 18 0.99 6.32 6.90
C GLN A 18 0.62 5.44 5.71
N ARG A 19 0.71 5.95 4.48
CA ARG A 19 0.49 5.16 3.27
C ARG A 19 1.54 4.06 3.13
N TRP A 20 2.81 4.40 3.36
CA TRP A 20 3.92 3.43 3.36
C TRP A 20 3.76 2.32 4.39
N VAL A 21 3.43 2.69 5.63
CA VAL A 21 3.15 1.72 6.70
C VAL A 21 1.98 0.81 6.34
N SER A 22 0.94 1.32 5.68
CA SER A 22 -0.21 0.52 5.25
C SER A 22 0.19 -0.54 4.22
N ILE A 23 1.09 -0.21 3.28
CA ILE A 23 1.62 -1.18 2.31
C ILE A 23 2.48 -2.23 3.02
N TRP A 24 3.37 -1.79 3.90
CA TRP A 24 4.21 -2.70 4.69
C TRP A 24 3.38 -3.71 5.47
N PHE A 25 2.31 -3.24 6.11
CA PHE A 25 1.35 -4.10 6.80
C PHE A 25 0.74 -5.14 5.86
N VAL A 26 0.27 -4.73 4.68
CA VAL A 26 -0.30 -5.64 3.68
C VAL A 26 0.74 -6.67 3.21
N CYS A 27 1.98 -6.26 2.94
CA CYS A 27 3.04 -7.17 2.51
C CYS A 27 3.31 -8.25 3.57
N ILE A 28 3.52 -7.84 4.83
CA ILE A 28 3.79 -8.77 5.94
C ILE A 28 2.60 -9.72 6.14
N TRP A 29 1.37 -9.19 6.09
CA TRP A 29 0.16 -9.99 6.19
C TRP A 29 0.05 -11.02 5.06
N SER A 30 0.22 -10.61 3.81
CA SER A 30 0.16 -11.51 2.65
C SER A 30 1.22 -12.61 2.71
N ILE A 31 2.44 -12.28 3.13
CA ILE A 31 3.52 -13.27 3.34
C ILE A 31 3.14 -14.25 4.44
N TRP A 32 2.59 -13.75 5.56
CA TRP A 32 2.15 -14.60 6.66
C TRP A 32 1.04 -15.56 6.25
N VAL A 33 0.03 -15.07 5.51
CA VAL A 33 -1.05 -15.90 4.95
C VAL A 33 -0.49 -16.96 3.99
N ALA A 34 0.38 -16.58 3.06
CA ALA A 34 0.99 -17.51 2.11
C ALA A 34 1.77 -18.61 2.82
N ARG A 35 2.57 -18.24 3.83
CA ARG A 35 3.30 -19.20 4.66
C ARG A 35 2.37 -20.16 5.40
N ASN A 36 1.26 -19.67 5.95
CA ASN A 36 0.30 -20.53 6.64
C ASN A 36 -0.38 -21.51 5.69
N LYS A 37 -0.76 -21.08 4.47
CA LYS A 37 -1.30 -21.99 3.46
C LYS A 37 -0.33 -23.11 3.12
N ILE A 38 0.96 -22.81 2.98
CA ILE A 38 1.99 -23.84 2.73
C ILE A 38 2.07 -24.85 3.87
N ILE A 39 2.05 -24.37 5.12
CA ILE A 39 2.20 -25.23 6.30
C ILE A 39 0.95 -26.08 6.56
N PHE A 40 -0.24 -25.48 6.45
CA PHE A 40 -1.50 -26.10 6.88
C PHE A 40 -2.30 -26.75 5.75
N GLU A 41 -2.19 -26.25 4.52
CA GLU A 41 -2.98 -26.71 3.37
C GLU A 41 -2.12 -27.49 2.36
N HIS A 42 -0.82 -27.66 2.62
CA HIS A 42 0.17 -28.26 1.72
C HIS A 42 0.18 -27.65 0.31
N PHE A 43 -0.30 -26.41 0.18
CA PHE A 43 -0.32 -25.70 -1.08
C PHE A 43 1.09 -25.25 -1.45
N GLY A 44 1.43 -25.29 -2.74
CA GLY A 44 2.71 -24.78 -3.24
C GLY A 44 2.81 -23.25 -3.06
N PHE A 45 4.04 -22.74 -2.93
CA PHE A 45 4.26 -21.30 -2.96
C PHE A 45 4.11 -20.76 -4.39
N ASN A 46 3.14 -19.85 -4.59
CA ASN A 46 2.99 -19.12 -5.84
C ASN A 46 3.27 -17.62 -5.60
N ILE A 47 4.41 -17.15 -6.07
CA ILE A 47 4.82 -15.75 -5.91
C ILE A 47 3.90 -14.77 -6.66
N GLU A 48 3.38 -15.16 -7.84
CA GLU A 48 2.51 -14.30 -8.64
C GLU A 48 1.19 -14.05 -7.93
N GLU A 49 0.62 -15.10 -7.32
CA GLU A 49 -0.59 -15.02 -6.51
C GLU A 49 -0.37 -14.09 -5.29
N VAL A 50 0.76 -14.25 -4.58
CA VAL A 50 1.10 -13.39 -3.43
C VAL A 50 1.26 -11.94 -3.86
N MET A 51 1.95 -11.67 -4.97
CA MET A 51 2.12 -10.32 -5.51
C MET A 51 0.78 -9.70 -5.93
N PHE A 52 -0.09 -10.49 -6.58
CA PHE A 52 -1.44 -10.05 -6.92
C PHE A 52 -2.24 -9.65 -5.67
N PHE A 53 -2.21 -10.46 -4.62
CA PHE A 53 -2.90 -10.13 -3.37
C PHE A 53 -2.30 -8.91 -2.67
N ILE A 54 -0.98 -8.75 -2.69
CA ILE A 54 -0.33 -7.55 -2.14
C ILE A 54 -0.84 -6.32 -2.88
N HIS A 55 -0.86 -6.33 -4.22
CA HIS A 55 -1.37 -5.20 -5.01
C HIS A 55 -2.86 -4.94 -4.71
N LEU A 56 -3.70 -5.98 -4.73
CA LEU A 56 -5.14 -5.85 -4.53
C LEU A 56 -5.48 -5.31 -3.13
N HIS A 57 -4.89 -5.90 -2.08
CA HIS A 57 -5.17 -5.50 -0.71
C HIS A 57 -4.59 -4.14 -0.37
N SER A 58 -3.40 -3.80 -0.89
CA SER A 58 -2.82 -2.47 -0.69
C SER A 58 -3.65 -1.40 -1.39
N TRP A 59 -4.08 -1.64 -2.63
CA TRP A 59 -4.98 -0.73 -3.34
C TRP A 59 -6.32 -0.55 -2.62
N ASN A 60 -6.98 -1.63 -2.21
CA ASN A 60 -8.24 -1.57 -1.46
C ASN A 60 -8.08 -0.79 -0.15
N LEU A 61 -7.02 -1.07 0.61
CA LEU A 61 -6.76 -0.40 1.89
C LEU A 61 -6.47 1.09 1.69
N LEU A 62 -5.67 1.44 0.69
CA LEU A 62 -5.32 2.83 0.41
C LEU A 62 -6.54 3.63 -0.08
N SER A 63 -7.31 3.06 -1.01
CA SER A 63 -8.53 3.67 -1.56
C SER A 63 -9.61 3.86 -0.50
N ALA A 64 -9.77 2.90 0.42
CA ALA A 64 -10.74 3.02 1.52
C ALA A 64 -10.30 4.02 2.60
N ARG A 65 -8.99 4.09 2.90
CA ARG A 65 -8.48 4.87 4.04
C ARG A 65 -8.14 6.32 3.70
N PHE A 66 -7.71 6.59 2.47
CA PHE A 66 -7.23 7.91 2.07
C PHE A 66 -8.08 8.44 0.92
N SER A 67 -8.97 9.40 1.21
CA SER A 67 -9.79 10.06 0.17
C SER A 67 -8.97 10.73 -0.95
N SER A 68 -7.74 11.12 -0.64
CA SER A 68 -6.76 11.64 -1.61
C SER A 68 -6.13 10.58 -2.53
N PHE A 69 -6.35 9.29 -2.27
CA PHE A 69 -5.85 8.19 -3.07
C PHE A 69 -6.94 7.80 -4.07
N SER A 70 -6.91 8.41 -5.24
CA SER A 70 -7.92 8.25 -6.30
C SER A 70 -7.29 7.68 -7.57
N TYR A 71 -6.56 6.57 -7.43
CA TYR A 71 -5.93 5.86 -8.54
C TYR A 71 -6.69 4.58 -8.84
N SER A 72 -6.80 4.25 -10.13
CA SER A 72 -7.31 2.94 -10.54
C SER A 72 -6.36 1.82 -10.10
N PHE A 73 -6.88 0.59 -10.02
CA PHE A 73 -6.06 -0.58 -9.70
C PHE A 73 -4.92 -0.78 -10.71
N MET A 74 -5.16 -0.50 -11.99
CA MET A 74 -4.13 -0.63 -13.03
C MET A 74 -3.00 0.39 -12.88
N GLU A 75 -3.34 1.65 -12.57
CA GLU A 75 -2.32 2.67 -12.28
C GLU A 75 -1.47 2.29 -11.07
N TRP A 76 -2.12 1.73 -10.03
CA TRP A 76 -1.45 1.24 -8.85
C TRP A 76 -0.46 0.11 -9.16
N VAL A 77 -0.89 -0.92 -9.88
CA VAL A 77 -0.04 -2.06 -10.24
C VAL A 77 1.12 -1.64 -11.13
N TRP A 78 0.86 -0.73 -12.09
CA TRP A 78 1.88 -0.26 -13.03
C TRP A 78 2.98 0.55 -12.34
N ASN A 79 2.61 1.47 -11.44
CA ASN A 79 3.58 2.32 -10.76
C ASN A 79 3.14 2.73 -9.35
N PRO A 80 3.30 1.84 -8.35
CA PRO A 80 2.91 2.11 -6.97
C PRO A 80 3.61 3.33 -6.38
N SER A 81 4.88 3.53 -6.72
CA SER A 81 5.69 4.64 -6.20
C SER A 81 5.09 6.00 -6.59
N SER A 82 4.65 6.15 -7.84
CA SER A 82 4.01 7.37 -8.32
C SER A 82 2.70 7.65 -7.60
N CYS A 83 1.88 6.63 -7.33
CA CYS A 83 0.63 6.77 -6.60
C CYS A 83 0.82 7.15 -5.11
N LEU A 84 1.97 6.81 -4.51
CA LEU A 84 2.25 7.13 -3.10
C LEU A 84 2.79 8.53 -2.90
N PHE A 85 3.68 8.97 -3.79
CA PHE A 85 4.44 10.19 -3.63
C PHE A 85 3.88 11.39 -4.41
N ARG A 86 2.91 11.18 -5.30
CA ARG A 86 2.29 12.31 -6.01
C ARG A 86 1.46 13.14 -5.03
N SER A 87 2.04 14.27 -4.61
CA SER A 87 1.37 15.37 -3.94
C SER A 87 0.43 16.04 -4.94
N VAL A 88 -0.88 15.90 -4.71
CA VAL A 88 -1.88 16.86 -5.21
C VAL A 88 -1.83 18.07 -4.29
#